data_AF-A0A919EED4-F1
#
_entry.id   AF-A0A919EED4-F1
#
_cell.length_a   1.000
_cell.length_b   1.000
_cell.length_c   1.000
_cell.angle_alpha   90.00
_cell.angle_beta   90.00
_cell.angle_gamma   90.00
#
_symmetry.space_group_name_H-M   'P 1'
#
loop_
_entity.id
_entity.type
_entity.pdbx_description
1 polymer ?
#
loop_
_entity_poly.entity_id
_entity_poly.type
_entity_poly.pdbx_seq_one_letter_code
_entity_poly.pdbx_strand_id
1 'polypeptide(L)'
;MVRGLTSTDGTDMRDITRRDLLGLGVGAAAALTGIAGCSSGIPDAPRSRPRPADPAAKAAARARLRLIGDGSTADAGEQPNQPSRPEPLEPGQKPPQFVIFSWDGAGEVGNGLFPRFRKLARDHGARMTFFLSGIYLLPEDRRHLYEPPNNPRGASDIGYLSDEHIRATLENLRAAWLEGHEIGTHFNGHFCSGSGSVAHWTPEDWEDEIEQAVSFVTRWRSHTGFKDLEPLPFDYRKELIGGRTPCLLGQHNLLPVARRLGWRYDASSPGGEQVWPRKRHGVWDLPLQQMPFPGRSFEVLSMDYNILANQSGNSTRGVPAHYPGWRRQATEAYIAGFDRAYETNRAPFFIGNHLEEWNGGIYMDAVEEAFKYMADDRRKDVRIVSFRQFVDWLDVQRPEVLRKLRRLDVGEKWSAHD
;
A
#
# COMPACT_ATOMS: atom_id res chain seq x y z
N MET A 1 11.27 39.14 -17.59
CA MET A 1 10.96 38.82 -19.00
C MET A 1 11.49 37.41 -19.26
N VAL A 2 10.60 36.55 -19.74
CA VAL A 2 10.74 35.10 -19.89
C VAL A 2 11.75 34.72 -20.98
N ARG A 3 12.50 33.63 -20.77
CA ARG A 3 12.99 32.61 -21.73
C ARG A 3 13.90 31.65 -20.93
N GLY A 4 13.66 30.35 -20.77
CA GLY A 4 12.97 29.40 -21.64
C GLY A 4 14.02 28.50 -22.30
N LEU A 5 14.48 27.46 -21.59
CA LEU A 5 15.21 26.33 -22.17
C LEU A 5 14.66 25.04 -21.56
N THR A 6 13.71 24.48 -22.30
CA THR A 6 13.23 23.11 -22.22
C THR A 6 14.37 22.16 -22.59
N SER A 7 14.83 21.34 -21.65
CA SER A 7 15.61 20.14 -21.99
C SER A 7 14.61 18.99 -22.17
N THR A 8 14.34 18.72 -23.44
CA THR A 8 13.75 17.48 -23.93
C THR A 8 14.88 16.47 -24.07
N ASP A 9 15.02 15.56 -23.12
CA ASP A 9 15.64 14.25 -23.37
C ASP A 9 14.75 13.20 -22.71
N GLY A 10 13.73 12.79 -23.47
CA GLY A 10 12.94 11.61 -23.19
C GLY A 10 13.83 10.39 -23.43
N THR A 11 14.34 9.83 -22.35
CA THR A 11 14.76 8.43 -22.37
C THR A 11 13.49 7.58 -22.38
N ASP A 12 13.19 7.07 -23.56
CA ASP A 12 12.14 6.10 -23.87
C ASP A 12 12.37 4.84 -23.01
N MET A 13 11.84 4.84 -21.78
CA MET A 13 11.74 3.63 -20.97
C MET A 13 10.72 2.73 -21.65
N ARG A 14 11.21 1.74 -22.40
CA ARG A 14 10.38 0.68 -22.96
C ARG A 14 9.66 -0.04 -21.82
N ASP A 15 8.37 0.27 -21.69
CA ASP A 15 7.44 -0.36 -20.77
C ASP A 15 7.53 -1.90 -20.84
N ILE A 16 7.48 -2.54 -19.68
CA ILE A 16 7.41 -4.00 -19.56
C ILE A 16 6.18 -4.48 -20.33
N THR A 17 6.41 -5.25 -21.39
CA THR A 17 5.32 -5.87 -22.16
C THR A 17 4.94 -7.22 -21.56
N ARG A 18 3.74 -7.26 -20.98
CA ARG A 18 2.72 -8.34 -20.95
C ARG A 18 3.05 -9.80 -20.58
N ARG A 19 4.28 -10.20 -20.25
CA ARG A 19 4.57 -11.60 -19.87
C ARG A 19 5.42 -11.85 -18.63
N ASP A 20 6.04 -10.83 -18.05
CA ASP A 20 7.02 -11.02 -16.95
C ASP A 20 6.52 -10.64 -15.54
N LEU A 21 5.23 -10.24 -15.41
CA LEU A 21 4.56 -10.08 -14.10
C LEU A 21 4.01 -11.41 -13.54
N LEU A 22 4.14 -12.51 -14.27
CA LEU A 22 3.63 -13.83 -13.84
C LEU A 22 4.75 -14.66 -13.21
N GLY A 23 5.03 -14.39 -11.94
CA GLY A 23 5.72 -15.33 -11.06
C GLY A 23 4.80 -16.50 -10.70
N LEU A 24 4.57 -17.43 -11.65
CA LEU A 24 4.00 -18.75 -11.34
C LEU A 24 5.00 -19.55 -10.48
N GLY A 25 4.83 -19.49 -9.16
CA GLY A 25 5.53 -20.32 -8.19
C GLY A 25 4.83 -21.67 -8.03
N VAL A 26 5.08 -22.62 -8.94
CA VAL A 26 4.67 -24.02 -8.78
C VAL A 26 5.83 -24.82 -8.15
N GLY A 27 5.66 -25.19 -6.88
CA GLY A 27 6.06 -26.47 -6.25
C GLY A 27 7.53 -26.90 -6.22
N ALA A 28 8.07 -27.05 -5.00
CA ALA A 28 8.87 -28.23 -4.61
C ALA A 28 8.87 -28.39 -3.08
N ALA A 29 8.02 -29.28 -2.56
CA ALA A 29 8.13 -29.77 -1.19
C ALA A 29 9.27 -30.81 -1.12
N ALA A 30 10.31 -30.52 -0.33
CA ALA A 30 11.35 -31.49 0.01
C ALA A 30 11.31 -31.79 1.51
N ALA A 31 11.00 -33.03 1.82
CA ALA A 31 11.02 -33.60 3.15
C ALA A 31 12.47 -33.72 3.68
N LEU A 32 12.70 -33.33 4.93
CA LEU A 32 13.86 -33.77 5.69
C LEU A 32 13.43 -34.20 7.10
N THR A 33 13.58 -35.50 7.33
CA THR A 33 13.46 -36.20 8.59
C THR A 33 14.63 -35.90 9.52
N GLY A 34 14.32 -35.54 10.77
CA GLY A 34 14.92 -36.03 12.02
C GLY A 34 16.42 -35.86 12.28
N ILE A 35 16.74 -35.04 13.30
CA ILE A 35 17.78 -35.38 14.29
C ILE A 35 17.24 -35.01 15.68
N ALA A 36 17.23 -36.00 16.57
CA ALA A 36 16.95 -35.84 17.99
C ALA A 36 18.15 -35.18 18.69
N GLY A 37 17.89 -34.17 19.52
CA GLY A 37 18.88 -33.52 20.37
C GLY A 37 18.29 -33.27 21.75
N CYS A 38 18.73 -34.08 22.73
CA CYS A 38 18.39 -33.92 24.14
C CYS A 38 19.11 -32.70 24.72
N SER A 39 18.40 -31.84 25.46
CA SER A 39 19.03 -30.94 26.42
C SER A 39 18.04 -30.61 27.54
N SER A 40 18.52 -30.84 28.75
CA SER A 40 17.89 -30.85 30.06
C SER A 40 17.50 -29.48 30.61
N GLY A 41 16.23 -29.36 31.03
CA GLY A 41 15.77 -28.87 32.34
C GLY A 41 16.33 -27.57 32.92
N ILE A 42 15.51 -26.50 32.83
CA ILE A 42 15.46 -25.40 33.80
C ILE A 42 13.96 -25.17 34.13
N PRO A 43 13.53 -24.95 35.39
CA PRO A 43 12.11 -24.95 35.74
C PRO A 43 11.39 -23.66 35.30
N ASP A 44 10.24 -23.83 34.65
CA ASP A 44 9.34 -22.78 34.17
C ASP A 44 8.58 -22.06 35.31
N ALA A 45 8.52 -20.73 35.21
CA ALA A 45 7.48 -19.90 35.82
C ALA A 45 6.23 -19.92 34.92
N PRO A 46 4.99 -19.90 35.45
CA PRO A 46 3.79 -20.16 34.66
C PRO A 46 3.49 -18.98 33.74
N ARG A 47 3.88 -19.08 32.47
CA ARG A 47 3.32 -18.26 31.38
C ARG A 47 1.93 -18.79 31.04
N SER A 48 0.90 -18.05 31.43
CA SER A 48 -0.47 -18.29 31.02
C SER A 48 -0.57 -18.31 29.49
N ARG A 49 -0.83 -19.50 28.91
CA ARG A 49 -1.19 -19.64 27.50
C ARG A 49 -2.48 -18.86 27.23
N PRO A 50 -2.63 -18.17 26.07
CA PRO A 50 -3.91 -17.62 25.68
C PRO A 50 -4.92 -18.76 25.56
N ARG A 51 -6.03 -18.67 26.28
CA ARG A 51 -7.13 -19.63 26.19
C ARG A 51 -7.72 -19.55 24.77
N PRO A 52 -8.05 -20.68 24.11
CA PRO A 52 -8.82 -20.62 22.86
C PRO A 52 -10.12 -19.86 23.12
N ALA A 53 -10.43 -18.87 22.29
CA ALA A 53 -11.66 -18.09 22.44
C ALA A 53 -12.89 -19.01 22.38
N ASP A 54 -13.76 -18.89 23.38
CA ASP A 54 -15.01 -19.64 23.52
C ASP A 54 -15.86 -19.52 22.22
N PRO A 55 -16.27 -20.63 21.60
CA PRO A 55 -17.19 -20.60 20.45
C PRO A 55 -18.43 -19.74 20.68
N ALA A 56 -18.96 -19.67 21.92
CA ALA A 56 -20.08 -18.82 22.28
C ALA A 56 -19.71 -17.31 22.25
N ALA A 57 -18.48 -16.95 22.62
CA ALA A 57 -17.99 -15.58 22.54
C ALA A 57 -17.75 -15.15 21.07
N LYS A 58 -17.26 -16.06 20.22
CA LYS A 58 -17.18 -15.83 18.76
C LYS A 58 -18.57 -15.68 18.15
N ALA A 59 -19.53 -16.52 18.54
CA ALA A 59 -20.91 -16.43 18.07
C ALA A 59 -21.59 -15.11 18.52
N ALA A 60 -21.36 -14.68 19.77
CA ALA A 60 -21.88 -13.40 20.27
C ALA A 60 -21.20 -12.19 19.60
N ALA A 61 -19.91 -12.25 19.30
CA ALA A 61 -19.21 -11.23 18.51
C ALA A 61 -19.73 -11.19 17.07
N ARG A 62 -20.01 -12.34 16.47
CA ARG A 62 -20.63 -12.45 15.14
C ARG A 62 -22.07 -11.94 15.12
N ALA A 63 -22.82 -12.11 16.21
CA ALA A 63 -24.17 -11.55 16.37
C ALA A 63 -24.19 -10.02 16.47
N ARG A 64 -23.06 -9.37 16.77
CA ARG A 64 -22.91 -7.91 16.72
C ARG A 64 -22.60 -7.37 15.32
N LEU A 65 -22.18 -8.24 14.39
CA LEU A 65 -21.92 -7.86 13.00
C LEU A 65 -23.23 -7.79 12.23
N ARG A 66 -23.57 -6.61 11.70
CA ARG A 66 -24.71 -6.48 10.78
C ARG A 66 -24.22 -6.75 9.36
N LEU A 67 -24.54 -7.94 8.83
CA LEU A 67 -24.18 -8.32 7.46
C LEU A 67 -24.73 -7.31 6.44
N ILE A 68 -23.96 -7.04 5.39
CA ILE A 68 -24.31 -6.15 4.28
C ILE A 68 -24.40 -6.99 3.01
N GLY A 69 -25.43 -6.74 2.19
CA GLY A 69 -25.58 -7.39 0.87
C GLY A 69 -25.64 -8.91 0.98
N ASP A 70 -24.77 -9.61 0.25
CA ASP A 70 -24.69 -11.08 0.22
C ASP A 70 -23.92 -11.67 1.42
N GLY A 71 -23.54 -10.83 2.40
CA GLY A 71 -22.76 -11.21 3.58
C GLY A 71 -21.25 -11.27 3.32
N SER A 72 -20.76 -10.79 2.18
CA SER A 72 -19.33 -10.60 1.92
C SER A 72 -18.70 -9.59 2.88
N THR A 73 -19.45 -8.56 3.23
CA THR A 73 -19.06 -7.51 4.18
C THR A 73 -20.07 -7.42 5.33
N ALA A 74 -19.67 -6.75 6.40
CA ALA A 74 -20.53 -6.49 7.55
C ALA A 74 -20.18 -5.15 8.19
N ASP A 75 -21.17 -4.48 8.76
CA ASP A 75 -20.96 -3.34 9.64
C ASP A 75 -20.55 -3.84 11.04
N ALA A 76 -19.28 -3.63 11.39
CA ALA A 76 -18.72 -3.96 12.70
C ALA A 76 -18.58 -2.75 13.64
N GLY A 77 -19.04 -1.56 13.23
CA GLY A 77 -18.79 -0.30 13.91
C GLY A 77 -17.45 0.34 13.53
N GLU A 78 -16.92 1.18 14.42
CA GLU A 78 -15.65 1.86 14.21
C GLU A 78 -14.49 0.87 14.09
N GLN A 79 -13.53 1.19 13.22
CA GLN A 79 -12.33 0.39 13.08
C GLN A 79 -11.57 0.33 14.41
N PRO A 80 -11.20 -0.85 14.92
CA PRO A 80 -10.39 -0.96 16.12
C PRO A 80 -8.95 -0.49 15.88
N ASN A 81 -8.19 -0.34 16.97
CA ASN A 81 -6.74 -0.12 16.94
C ASN A 81 -6.30 1.16 16.20
N GLN A 82 -7.17 2.17 16.15
CA GLN A 82 -6.85 3.51 15.65
C GLN A 82 -6.00 4.30 16.65
N PRO A 83 -5.14 5.22 16.19
CA PRO A 83 -4.43 6.14 17.06
C PRO A 83 -5.40 7.07 17.79
N SER A 84 -4.91 7.75 18.82
CA SER A 84 -5.62 8.85 19.44
C SER A 84 -6.01 9.90 18.40
N ARG A 85 -7.14 10.58 18.64
CA ARG A 85 -7.62 11.64 17.76
C ARG A 85 -6.50 12.66 17.51
N PRO A 86 -6.26 13.07 16.25
CA PRO A 86 -5.20 14.01 15.94
C PRO A 86 -5.50 15.39 16.52
N GLU A 87 -4.44 16.09 16.90
CA GLU A 87 -4.49 17.44 17.45
C GLU A 87 -3.84 18.45 16.46
N PRO A 88 -4.37 19.68 16.36
CA PRO A 88 -3.73 20.73 15.59
C PRO A 88 -2.34 21.08 16.17
N LEU A 89 -1.39 21.44 15.30
CA LEU A 89 -0.10 21.96 15.75
C LEU A 89 -0.25 23.33 16.42
N GLU A 90 0.41 23.45 17.57
CA GLU A 90 0.59 24.72 18.24
C GLU A 90 1.67 25.57 17.54
N PRO A 91 1.61 26.92 17.65
CA PRO A 91 2.64 27.78 17.07
C PRO A 91 4.05 27.40 17.54
N GLY A 92 4.96 27.17 16.59
CA GLY A 92 6.36 26.78 16.86
C GLY A 92 6.57 25.32 17.28
N GLN A 93 5.52 24.51 17.30
CA GLN A 93 5.64 23.07 17.53
C GLN A 93 6.20 22.37 16.28
N LYS A 94 7.24 21.55 16.49
CA LYS A 94 7.84 20.74 15.42
C LYS A 94 6.82 19.72 14.90
N PRO A 95 6.57 19.65 13.58
CA PRO A 95 5.74 18.60 13.02
C PRO A 95 6.34 17.21 13.32
N PRO A 96 5.50 16.21 13.64
CA PRO A 96 5.93 14.81 13.65
C PRO A 96 6.49 14.42 12.29
N GLN A 97 7.43 13.48 12.26
CA GLN A 97 7.81 12.86 10.99
C GLN A 97 6.83 11.75 10.67
N PHE A 98 6.01 11.96 9.66
CA PHE A 98 5.12 10.92 9.15
C PHE A 98 5.85 10.01 8.16
N VAL A 99 5.65 8.71 8.29
CA VAL A 99 6.07 7.70 7.31
C VAL A 99 4.87 6.83 6.99
N ILE A 100 4.57 6.67 5.70
CA ILE A 100 3.36 5.98 5.25
C ILE A 100 3.79 4.86 4.31
N PHE A 101 3.66 3.61 4.77
CA PHE A 101 3.91 2.43 3.95
C PHE A 101 2.62 1.97 3.28
N SER A 102 2.71 1.70 1.98
CA SER A 102 1.60 1.18 1.18
C SER A 102 1.98 -0.02 0.33
N TRP A 103 0.97 -0.82 0.01
CA TRP A 103 1.08 -2.06 -0.75
C TRP A 103 0.09 -2.03 -1.90
N ASP A 104 0.58 -1.97 -3.14
CA ASP A 104 -0.22 -1.92 -4.36
C ASP A 104 -0.62 -3.33 -4.79
N GLY A 105 -1.86 -3.49 -5.25
CA GLY A 105 -2.50 -4.78 -5.55
C GLY A 105 -2.98 -5.53 -4.30
N ALA A 106 -2.14 -5.62 -3.27
CA ALA A 106 -2.43 -6.21 -1.96
C ALA A 106 -3.15 -7.58 -1.96
N GLY A 107 -2.80 -8.45 -2.90
CA GLY A 107 -3.19 -9.86 -2.90
C GLY A 107 -2.19 -10.73 -2.15
N GLU A 108 -2.64 -11.84 -1.56
CA GLU A 108 -1.78 -12.89 -1.02
C GLU A 108 -1.63 -14.01 -2.05
N VAL A 109 -0.41 -14.23 -2.54
CA VAL A 109 -0.08 -15.19 -3.61
C VAL A 109 0.72 -16.39 -3.13
N GLY A 110 0.69 -16.68 -1.82
CA GLY A 110 1.36 -17.83 -1.21
C GLY A 110 2.82 -17.60 -0.83
N ASN A 111 3.32 -16.36 -0.98
CA ASN A 111 4.67 -15.97 -0.58
C ASN A 111 4.76 -15.56 0.89
N GLY A 112 3.62 -15.38 1.58
CA GLY A 112 3.59 -15.03 3.00
C GLY A 112 4.03 -13.60 3.31
N LEU A 113 4.15 -12.73 2.30
CA LEU A 113 4.56 -11.34 2.50
C LEU A 113 3.46 -10.52 3.19
N PHE A 114 2.19 -10.78 2.89
CA PHE A 114 1.09 -10.06 3.56
C PHE A 114 1.11 -10.27 5.09
N PRO A 115 1.12 -11.52 5.62
CA PRO A 115 1.22 -11.73 7.05
C PRO A 115 2.57 -11.27 7.64
N ARG A 116 3.68 -11.32 6.88
CA ARG A 116 4.99 -10.79 7.30
C ARG A 116 4.91 -9.30 7.63
N PHE A 117 4.40 -8.47 6.72
CA PHE A 117 4.35 -7.02 6.94
C PHE A 117 3.26 -6.57 7.92
N ARG A 118 2.15 -7.31 8.01
CA ARG A 118 1.20 -7.13 9.12
C ARG A 118 1.86 -7.42 10.47
N LYS A 119 2.64 -8.49 10.57
CA LYS A 119 3.40 -8.80 11.79
C LYS A 119 4.41 -7.71 12.12
N LEU A 120 5.20 -7.26 11.15
CA LEU A 120 6.15 -6.17 11.32
C LEU A 120 5.46 -4.91 11.87
N ALA A 121 4.31 -4.54 11.28
CA ALA A 121 3.56 -3.39 11.75
C ALA A 121 3.05 -3.55 13.19
N ARG A 122 2.52 -4.73 13.55
CA ARG A 122 2.09 -5.01 14.93
C ARG A 122 3.25 -4.92 15.92
N ASP A 123 4.41 -5.48 15.59
CA ASP A 123 5.59 -5.50 16.47
C ASP A 123 6.12 -4.08 16.78
N HIS A 124 5.84 -3.12 15.89
CA HIS A 124 6.27 -1.72 16.03
C HIS A 124 5.11 -0.72 16.24
N GLY A 125 3.89 -1.20 16.49
CA GLY A 125 2.73 -0.32 16.70
C GLY A 125 2.36 0.56 15.50
N ALA A 126 2.75 0.16 14.29
CA ALA A 126 2.54 0.90 13.05
C ALA A 126 1.23 0.52 12.35
N ARG A 127 0.78 1.37 11.43
CA ARG A 127 -0.32 1.10 10.52
C ARG A 127 0.12 1.38 9.09
N MET A 128 -0.50 0.68 8.15
CA MET A 128 -0.15 0.66 6.73
C MET A 128 -1.44 0.74 5.91
N THR A 129 -1.30 1.06 4.63
CA THR A 129 -2.41 1.06 3.68
C THR A 129 -2.22 -0.04 2.63
N PHE A 130 -3.23 -0.88 2.45
CA PHE A 130 -3.26 -1.93 1.44
C PHE A 130 -4.20 -1.49 0.32
N PHE A 131 -3.64 -1.11 -0.83
CA PHE A 131 -4.42 -0.74 -2.02
C PHE A 131 -4.79 -2.03 -2.76
N LEU A 132 -5.99 -2.54 -2.49
CA LEU A 132 -6.46 -3.81 -3.04
C LEU A 132 -6.87 -3.65 -4.50
N SER A 133 -6.37 -4.53 -5.37
CA SER A 133 -6.97 -4.72 -6.69
C SER A 133 -8.24 -5.57 -6.56
N GLY A 134 -9.40 -5.04 -6.98
CA GLY A 134 -10.71 -5.68 -6.77
C GLY A 134 -10.82 -7.07 -7.41
N ILE A 135 -10.18 -7.27 -8.56
CA ILE A 135 -10.15 -8.55 -9.27
C ILE A 135 -9.43 -9.68 -8.49
N TYR A 136 -8.64 -9.36 -7.46
CA TYR A 136 -8.08 -10.37 -6.56
C TYR A 136 -9.12 -11.05 -5.68
N LEU A 137 -10.38 -10.59 -5.72
CA LEU A 137 -11.53 -11.26 -5.11
C LEU A 137 -12.51 -11.81 -6.15
N LEU A 138 -12.14 -11.82 -7.44
CA LEU A 138 -12.91 -12.38 -8.55
C LEU A 138 -12.21 -13.66 -9.07
N PRO A 139 -12.84 -14.84 -8.96
CA PRO A 139 -12.31 -16.06 -9.56
C PRO A 139 -12.11 -15.94 -11.08
N GLU A 140 -11.08 -16.60 -11.61
CA GLU A 140 -10.74 -16.51 -13.04
C GLU A 140 -11.85 -17.03 -13.98
N ASP A 141 -12.60 -18.05 -13.56
CA ASP A 141 -13.75 -18.58 -14.32
C ASP A 141 -14.92 -17.56 -14.38
N ARG A 142 -14.92 -16.58 -13.47
CA ARG A 142 -15.82 -15.44 -13.43
C ARG A 142 -15.24 -14.16 -14.03
N ARG A 143 -14.05 -14.20 -14.66
CA ARG A 143 -13.43 -13.01 -15.28
C ARG A 143 -14.33 -12.24 -16.24
N HIS A 144 -15.28 -12.93 -16.88
CA HIS A 144 -16.26 -12.31 -17.76
C HIS A 144 -17.15 -11.28 -17.05
N LEU A 145 -17.22 -11.27 -15.72
CA LEU A 145 -17.92 -10.24 -14.95
C LEU A 145 -17.16 -8.91 -14.88
N TYR A 146 -15.87 -8.89 -15.23
CA TYR A 146 -15.08 -7.68 -15.34
C TYR A 146 -15.19 -7.11 -16.75
N GLU A 147 -15.61 -5.86 -16.86
CA GLU A 147 -15.81 -5.13 -18.11
C GLU A 147 -14.88 -3.91 -18.11
N PRO A 148 -13.57 -4.09 -18.31
CA PRO A 148 -12.60 -3.00 -18.23
C PRO A 148 -12.88 -1.93 -19.30
N PRO A 149 -12.89 -0.63 -18.94
CA PRO A 149 -13.05 0.44 -19.91
C PRO A 149 -12.01 0.34 -21.03
N ASN A 150 -12.47 0.51 -22.28
CA ASN A 150 -11.65 0.50 -23.49
C ASN A 150 -10.84 -0.79 -23.74
N ASN A 151 -11.18 -1.90 -23.06
CA ASN A 151 -10.50 -3.20 -23.20
C ASN A 151 -11.51 -4.35 -23.37
N PRO A 152 -11.08 -5.52 -23.86
CA PRO A 152 -11.96 -6.68 -23.97
C PRO A 152 -12.49 -7.15 -22.61
N ARG A 153 -13.73 -7.62 -22.58
CA ARG A 153 -14.37 -8.21 -21.39
C ARG A 153 -13.49 -9.29 -20.76
N GLY A 154 -13.25 -9.17 -19.46
CA GLY A 154 -12.40 -10.02 -18.64
C GLY A 154 -10.89 -9.87 -18.83
N ALA A 155 -10.43 -8.94 -19.68
CA ALA A 155 -9.02 -8.63 -19.83
C ALA A 155 -8.45 -8.04 -18.53
N SER A 156 -7.18 -8.33 -18.25
CA SER A 156 -6.39 -7.68 -17.20
C SER A 156 -4.91 -7.85 -17.55
N ASP A 157 -4.10 -6.83 -17.24
CA ASP A 157 -2.64 -6.89 -17.32
C ASP A 157 -2.01 -7.46 -16.02
N ILE A 158 -2.82 -7.74 -15.00
CA ILE A 158 -2.47 -8.54 -13.82
C ILE A 158 -3.26 -9.85 -13.80
N GLY A 159 -2.77 -10.87 -13.09
CA GLY A 159 -3.41 -12.17 -13.02
C GLY A 159 -4.65 -12.20 -12.14
N TYR A 160 -5.58 -13.12 -12.41
CA TYR A 160 -6.60 -13.50 -11.44
C TYR A 160 -5.99 -14.46 -10.40
N LEU A 161 -6.46 -14.38 -9.16
CA LEU A 161 -5.99 -15.26 -8.10
C LEU A 161 -6.69 -16.63 -8.16
N SER A 162 -5.98 -17.67 -7.71
CA SER A 162 -6.59 -18.98 -7.44
C SER A 162 -7.53 -18.88 -6.24
N ASP A 163 -8.47 -19.82 -6.11
CA ASP A 163 -9.39 -19.87 -4.95
C ASP A 163 -8.65 -19.88 -3.60
N GLU A 164 -7.52 -20.57 -3.52
CA GLU A 164 -6.65 -20.60 -2.34
C GLU A 164 -6.12 -19.21 -2.01
N HIS A 165 -5.60 -18.50 -3.01
CA HIS A 165 -5.07 -17.15 -2.87
C HIS A 165 -6.17 -16.11 -2.60
N ILE A 166 -7.38 -16.28 -3.15
CA ILE A 166 -8.55 -15.46 -2.80
C ILE A 166 -8.89 -15.63 -1.31
N ARG A 167 -8.91 -16.88 -0.81
CA ARG A 167 -9.17 -17.16 0.61
C ARG A 167 -8.12 -16.51 1.52
N ALA A 168 -6.84 -16.69 1.19
CA ALA A 168 -5.75 -16.11 1.95
C ALA A 168 -5.79 -14.56 1.92
N THR A 169 -6.17 -13.98 0.78
CA THR A 169 -6.36 -12.53 0.63
C THR A 169 -7.50 -12.03 1.53
N LEU A 170 -8.67 -12.68 1.52
CA LEU A 170 -9.82 -12.31 2.36
C LEU A 170 -9.49 -12.39 3.86
N GLU A 171 -8.79 -13.43 4.30
CA GLU A 171 -8.34 -13.58 5.68
C GLU A 171 -7.36 -12.47 6.08
N ASN A 172 -6.42 -12.13 5.18
CA ASN A 172 -5.47 -11.06 5.41
C ASN A 172 -6.13 -9.68 5.44
N LEU A 173 -7.06 -9.38 4.53
CA LEU A 173 -7.82 -8.13 4.50
C LEU A 173 -8.64 -7.94 5.78
N ARG A 174 -9.37 -8.98 6.20
CA ARG A 174 -10.15 -8.96 7.45
C ARG A 174 -9.24 -8.65 8.64
N ALA A 175 -8.12 -9.35 8.74
CA ALA A 175 -7.25 -9.22 9.89
C ALA A 175 -6.41 -7.93 9.85
N ALA A 176 -6.04 -7.43 8.66
CA ALA A 176 -5.42 -6.12 8.49
C ALA A 176 -6.36 -5.00 8.99
N TRP A 177 -7.64 -5.03 8.59
CA TRP A 177 -8.61 -4.04 9.07
C TRP A 177 -8.80 -4.10 10.59
N LEU A 178 -8.90 -5.31 11.16
CA LEU A 178 -9.01 -5.49 12.62
C LEU A 178 -7.74 -5.04 13.38
N GLU A 179 -6.60 -5.00 12.71
CA GLU A 179 -5.33 -4.50 13.25
C GLU A 179 -5.19 -2.98 13.10
N GLY A 180 -6.16 -2.31 12.46
CA GLY A 180 -6.20 -0.86 12.27
C GLY A 180 -5.57 -0.37 10.96
N HIS A 181 -5.21 -1.28 10.05
CA HIS A 181 -4.69 -0.94 8.73
C HIS A 181 -5.80 -0.44 7.81
N GLU A 182 -5.44 0.43 6.87
CA GLU A 182 -6.40 0.92 5.88
C GLU A 182 -6.46 -0.02 4.67
N ILE A 183 -7.66 -0.21 4.13
CA ILE A 183 -7.88 -0.86 2.84
C ILE A 183 -8.34 0.21 1.84
N GLY A 184 -7.48 0.57 0.89
CA GLY A 184 -7.80 1.42 -0.25
C GLY A 184 -7.95 0.60 -1.52
N THR A 185 -8.07 1.27 -2.67
CA THR A 185 -8.16 0.59 -3.97
C THR A 185 -6.91 0.79 -4.83
N HIS A 186 -6.49 -0.28 -5.49
CA HIS A 186 -5.61 -0.26 -6.67
C HIS A 186 -6.39 -0.66 -7.93
N PHE A 187 -7.70 -0.39 -7.91
CA PHE A 187 -8.62 -0.59 -9.03
C PHE A 187 -8.64 -2.04 -9.49
N ASN A 188 -8.76 -2.34 -10.79
CA ASN A 188 -8.90 -3.71 -11.27
C ASN A 188 -7.76 -4.04 -12.25
N GLY A 189 -7.98 -3.85 -13.55
CA GLY A 189 -7.25 -4.55 -14.61
C GLY A 189 -5.80 -4.12 -14.83
N HIS A 190 -5.34 -3.03 -14.20
CA HIS A 190 -3.96 -2.54 -14.20
C HIS A 190 -3.36 -2.20 -15.59
N PHE A 191 -4.14 -1.57 -16.48
CA PHE A 191 -3.70 -1.26 -17.85
C PHE A 191 -2.78 -0.04 -17.94
N CYS A 192 -1.48 -0.24 -18.16
CA CYS A 192 -0.51 0.87 -18.17
C CYS A 192 -0.20 1.43 -19.55
N SER A 193 -0.40 0.66 -20.62
CA SER A 193 -0.02 1.06 -21.99
C SER A 193 -1.07 0.68 -23.05
N GLY A 194 -0.89 1.21 -24.25
CA GLY A 194 -1.81 1.01 -25.37
C GLY A 194 -3.11 1.81 -25.25
N SER A 195 -4.00 1.64 -26.22
CA SER A 195 -5.25 2.41 -26.31
C SER A 195 -6.20 2.19 -25.13
N GLY A 196 -6.07 1.06 -24.45
CA GLY A 196 -6.86 0.71 -23.26
C GLY A 196 -6.25 1.19 -21.93
N SER A 197 -5.11 1.88 -21.96
CA SER A 197 -4.41 2.36 -20.75
C SER A 197 -5.29 3.27 -19.90
N VAL A 198 -5.13 3.17 -18.58
CA VAL A 198 -5.77 4.08 -17.60
C VAL A 198 -5.38 5.55 -17.82
N ALA A 199 -4.32 5.83 -18.57
CA ALA A 199 -3.96 7.18 -19.00
C ALA A 199 -5.01 7.85 -19.90
N HIS A 200 -5.85 7.07 -20.57
CA HIS A 200 -6.83 7.54 -21.55
C HIS A 200 -8.27 7.52 -21.03
N TRP A 201 -8.49 7.01 -19.82
CA TRP A 201 -9.82 6.85 -19.24
C TRP A 201 -10.47 8.19 -18.91
N THR A 202 -11.75 8.30 -19.25
CA THR A 202 -12.62 9.43 -18.90
C THR A 202 -13.02 9.36 -17.41
N PRO A 203 -13.58 10.45 -16.83
CA PRO A 203 -14.18 10.37 -15.50
C PRO A 203 -15.27 9.29 -15.40
N GLU A 204 -16.04 9.07 -16.46
CA GLU A 204 -17.08 8.02 -16.50
C GLU A 204 -16.46 6.62 -16.47
N ASP A 205 -15.36 6.41 -17.19
CA ASP A 205 -14.60 5.14 -17.14
C ASP A 205 -14.04 4.88 -15.73
N TRP A 206 -13.53 5.91 -15.06
CA TRP A 206 -13.04 5.78 -13.68
C TRP A 206 -14.17 5.46 -12.69
N GLU A 207 -15.35 6.07 -12.86
CA GLU A 207 -16.52 5.76 -12.02
C GLU A 207 -16.94 4.30 -12.20
N ASP A 208 -17.00 3.82 -13.44
CA ASP A 208 -17.30 2.41 -13.74
C ASP A 208 -16.26 1.45 -13.15
N GLU A 209 -14.96 1.72 -13.32
CA GLU A 209 -13.89 0.91 -12.71
C GLU A 209 -14.01 0.84 -11.18
N ILE A 210 -14.29 1.97 -10.52
CA ILE A 210 -14.47 2.03 -9.06
C ILE A 210 -15.68 1.19 -8.65
N GLU A 211 -16.80 1.31 -9.34
CA GLU A 211 -18.02 0.56 -9.06
C GLU A 211 -17.79 -0.96 -9.23
N GLN A 212 -17.04 -1.37 -10.25
CA GLN A 212 -16.63 -2.76 -10.44
C GLN A 212 -15.72 -3.24 -9.31
N ALA A 213 -14.71 -2.45 -8.91
CA ALA A 213 -13.81 -2.81 -7.80
C ALA A 213 -14.58 -2.97 -6.48
N VAL A 214 -15.47 -2.02 -6.17
CA VAL A 214 -16.36 -2.10 -5.00
C VAL A 214 -17.27 -3.32 -5.07
N SER A 215 -17.80 -3.62 -6.26
CA SER A 215 -18.62 -4.81 -6.49
C SER A 215 -17.88 -6.09 -6.11
N PHE A 216 -16.65 -6.28 -6.59
CA PHE A 216 -15.89 -7.51 -6.33
C PHE A 216 -15.60 -7.70 -4.83
N VAL A 217 -15.32 -6.62 -4.10
CA VAL A 217 -15.11 -6.65 -2.64
C VAL A 217 -16.42 -6.87 -1.88
N THR A 218 -17.52 -6.28 -2.32
CA THR A 218 -18.81 -6.35 -1.60
C THR A 218 -19.66 -7.57 -1.97
N ARG A 219 -19.23 -8.37 -2.97
CA ARG A 219 -19.95 -9.54 -3.48
C ARG A 219 -19.06 -10.78 -3.68
N TRP A 220 -17.88 -10.83 -3.04
CA TRP A 220 -16.95 -11.96 -3.20
C TRP A 220 -17.60 -13.31 -2.89
N ARG A 221 -18.56 -13.41 -1.95
CA ARG A 221 -19.28 -14.66 -1.69
C ARG A 221 -20.12 -15.13 -2.86
N SER A 222 -20.79 -14.20 -3.54
CA SER A 222 -21.56 -14.52 -4.74
C SER A 222 -20.65 -14.95 -5.90
N HIS A 223 -19.47 -14.34 -6.01
CA HIS A 223 -18.51 -14.67 -7.06
C HIS A 223 -17.78 -15.99 -6.82
N THR A 224 -17.37 -16.26 -5.58
CA THR A 224 -16.55 -17.43 -5.18
C THR A 224 -17.37 -18.64 -4.74
N GLY A 225 -18.59 -18.44 -4.25
CA GLY A 225 -19.39 -19.48 -3.61
C GLY A 225 -18.95 -19.84 -2.18
N PHE A 226 -17.91 -19.22 -1.64
CA PHE A 226 -17.38 -19.52 -0.31
C PHE A 226 -18.40 -19.20 0.81
N LYS A 227 -18.66 -20.18 1.69
CA LYS A 227 -19.61 -20.08 2.81
C LYS A 227 -18.97 -20.16 4.20
N ASP A 228 -17.72 -20.59 4.24
CA ASP A 228 -16.97 -20.95 5.44
C ASP A 228 -16.09 -19.81 5.98
N LEU A 229 -15.78 -18.81 5.17
CA LEU A 229 -15.07 -17.61 5.61
C LEU A 229 -15.98 -16.65 6.39
N GLU A 230 -15.41 -15.88 7.31
CA GLU A 230 -16.08 -14.74 7.97
C GLU A 230 -16.21 -13.55 7.01
N PRO A 231 -17.24 -12.67 7.14
CA PRO A 231 -17.34 -11.45 6.33
C PRO A 231 -16.14 -10.52 6.56
N LEU A 232 -15.83 -9.66 5.60
CA LEU A 232 -14.99 -8.49 5.86
C LEU A 232 -15.73 -7.58 6.86
N PRO A 233 -15.11 -7.20 8.00
CA PRO A 233 -15.79 -6.52 9.11
C PRO A 233 -16.03 -5.03 8.87
N PHE A 234 -16.20 -4.62 7.63
CA PHE A 234 -16.38 -3.22 7.27
C PHE A 234 -17.27 -3.03 6.04
N ASP A 235 -17.93 -1.87 5.98
CA ASP A 235 -18.62 -1.40 4.79
C ASP A 235 -17.59 -0.78 3.83
N TYR A 236 -17.20 -1.53 2.79
CA TYR A 236 -16.14 -1.08 1.90
C TYR A 236 -16.42 0.25 1.21
N ARG A 237 -17.69 0.60 0.94
CA ARG A 237 -18.01 1.92 0.35
C ARG A 237 -17.71 3.08 1.30
N LYS A 238 -17.82 2.85 2.62
CA LYS A 238 -17.47 3.86 3.63
C LYS A 238 -15.98 3.86 3.95
N GLU A 239 -15.35 2.69 3.93
CA GLU A 239 -13.92 2.55 4.19
C GLU A 239 -13.06 3.08 3.03
N LEU A 240 -13.56 2.99 1.79
CA LEU A 240 -12.83 3.42 0.60
C LEU A 240 -12.84 4.95 0.47
N ILE A 241 -11.79 5.58 0.99
CA ILE A 241 -11.61 7.05 0.96
C ILE A 241 -10.43 7.52 0.10
N GLY A 242 -9.79 6.59 -0.62
CA GLY A 242 -8.65 6.87 -1.46
C GLY A 242 -8.10 5.63 -2.15
N GLY A 243 -7.16 5.87 -3.06
CA GLY A 243 -6.54 4.83 -3.88
C GLY A 243 -5.26 5.32 -4.54
N ARG A 244 -4.62 4.40 -5.28
CA ARG A 244 -3.51 4.70 -6.17
C ARG A 244 -3.82 4.10 -7.54
N THR A 245 -3.71 4.87 -8.61
CA THR A 245 -3.96 4.36 -9.97
C THR A 245 -2.84 3.44 -10.42
N PRO A 246 -3.15 2.44 -11.27
CA PRO A 246 -2.16 1.64 -11.95
C PRO A 246 -1.11 2.51 -12.65
N CYS A 247 0.16 2.20 -12.43
CA CYS A 247 1.30 2.92 -13.01
C CYS A 247 1.33 4.44 -12.79
N LEU A 248 0.57 4.97 -11.81
CA LEU A 248 0.48 6.42 -11.52
C LEU A 248 -0.08 7.26 -12.68
N LEU A 249 -0.95 6.65 -13.50
CA LEU A 249 -1.54 7.27 -14.69
C LEU A 249 -3.01 7.65 -14.49
N GLY A 250 -3.53 8.58 -15.29
CA GLY A 250 -4.96 8.91 -15.37
C GLY A 250 -5.53 9.76 -14.22
N GLN A 251 -4.70 10.22 -13.28
CA GLN A 251 -5.11 10.98 -12.08
C GLN A 251 -6.02 12.18 -12.42
N HIS A 252 -5.73 12.94 -13.47
CA HIS A 252 -6.50 14.14 -13.82
C HIS A 252 -8.00 13.85 -14.00
N ASN A 253 -8.34 12.73 -14.63
CA ASN A 253 -9.73 12.32 -14.88
C ASN A 253 -10.33 11.56 -13.69
N LEU A 254 -9.51 10.97 -12.83
CA LEU A 254 -9.97 10.33 -11.58
C LEU A 254 -10.43 11.37 -10.54
N LEU A 255 -9.69 12.46 -10.34
CA LEU A 255 -9.94 13.38 -9.21
C LEU A 255 -11.37 13.97 -9.14
N PRO A 256 -12.03 14.34 -10.26
CA PRO A 256 -13.43 14.76 -10.23
C PRO A 256 -14.38 13.70 -9.68
N VAL A 257 -14.16 12.42 -10.02
CA VAL A 257 -14.94 11.27 -9.55
C VAL A 257 -14.66 11.02 -8.07
N ALA A 258 -13.37 10.95 -7.69
CA ALA A 258 -12.95 10.79 -6.30
C ALA A 258 -13.60 11.84 -5.39
N ARG A 259 -13.60 13.11 -5.82
CA ARG A 259 -14.29 14.19 -5.09
C ARG A 259 -15.80 13.94 -4.96
N ARG A 260 -16.47 13.53 -6.04
CA ARG A 260 -17.93 13.25 -6.05
C ARG A 260 -18.27 12.09 -5.10
N LEU A 261 -17.42 11.08 -5.04
CA LEU A 261 -17.54 9.93 -4.13
C LEU A 261 -17.16 10.25 -2.68
N GLY A 262 -16.68 11.47 -2.39
CA GLY A 262 -16.27 11.89 -1.05
C GLY A 262 -14.92 11.33 -0.62
N TRP A 263 -14.08 10.88 -1.55
CA TRP A 263 -12.71 10.48 -1.23
C TRP A 263 -11.91 11.65 -0.68
N ARG A 264 -11.00 11.33 0.24
CA ARG A 264 -10.20 12.31 0.98
C ARG A 264 -8.82 12.48 0.39
N TYR A 265 -8.26 11.45 -0.24
CA TYR A 265 -6.97 11.52 -0.91
C TYR A 265 -6.91 10.71 -2.19
N ASP A 266 -5.89 11.01 -2.97
CA ASP A 266 -5.37 10.21 -4.07
C ASP A 266 -3.85 10.11 -3.90
N ALA A 267 -3.30 8.91 -4.14
CA ALA A 267 -1.88 8.61 -4.00
C ALA A 267 -1.19 8.33 -5.35
N SER A 268 -1.73 8.88 -6.43
CA SER A 268 -1.43 8.50 -7.82
C SER A 268 -0.58 9.52 -8.57
N SER A 269 -0.30 10.68 -7.99
CA SER A 269 0.49 11.70 -8.67
C SER A 269 1.93 11.18 -8.94
N PRO A 270 2.41 11.25 -10.19
CA PRO A 270 3.71 10.69 -10.54
C PRO A 270 4.85 11.62 -10.11
N GLY A 271 5.93 11.02 -9.58
CA GLY A 271 7.24 11.68 -9.47
C GLY A 271 7.26 12.97 -8.64
N GLY A 272 6.63 12.96 -7.46
CA GLY A 272 6.55 14.12 -6.59
C GLY A 272 7.89 14.54 -5.96
N GLU A 273 7.95 15.77 -5.48
CA GLU A 273 9.02 16.24 -4.60
C GLU A 273 8.69 15.87 -3.14
N GLN A 274 9.72 15.71 -2.30
CA GLN A 274 9.55 15.44 -0.87
C GLN A 274 9.21 16.72 -0.12
N VAL A 275 8.00 17.23 -0.35
CA VAL A 275 7.43 18.45 0.24
C VAL A 275 6.05 18.17 0.84
N TRP A 276 5.54 19.09 1.64
CA TRP A 276 4.21 18.93 2.26
C TRP A 276 3.08 18.93 1.20
N PRO A 277 2.05 18.09 1.37
CA PRO A 277 1.02 17.91 0.35
C PRO A 277 0.02 19.07 0.28
N ARG A 278 -0.66 19.16 -0.86
CA ARG A 278 -1.76 20.10 -1.14
C ARG A 278 -3.00 19.36 -1.60
N LYS A 279 -4.14 20.05 -1.60
CA LYS A 279 -5.35 19.53 -2.24
C LYS A 279 -5.35 19.85 -3.74
N ARG A 280 -5.77 18.90 -4.56
CA ARG A 280 -6.13 19.10 -5.98
C ARG A 280 -7.58 18.65 -6.16
N HIS A 281 -8.39 19.51 -6.79
CA HIS A 281 -9.84 19.28 -6.92
C HIS A 281 -10.55 18.97 -5.58
N GLY A 282 -10.03 19.47 -4.45
CA GLY A 282 -10.59 19.23 -3.12
C GLY A 282 -10.17 17.91 -2.45
N VAL A 283 -9.36 17.09 -3.12
CA VAL A 283 -8.81 15.81 -2.65
C VAL A 283 -7.32 16.01 -2.30
N TRP A 284 -6.82 15.42 -1.20
CA TRP A 284 -5.39 15.47 -0.87
C TRP A 284 -4.57 14.73 -1.94
N ASP A 285 -3.57 15.41 -2.51
CA ASP A 285 -2.64 14.85 -3.50
C ASP A 285 -1.39 14.36 -2.77
N LEU A 286 -1.23 13.02 -2.66
CA LEU A 286 -0.24 12.36 -1.82
C LEU A 286 0.69 11.47 -2.67
N PRO A 287 1.54 12.07 -3.52
CA PRO A 287 2.40 11.34 -4.47
C PRO A 287 3.45 10.48 -3.76
N LEU A 288 3.98 9.53 -4.50
CA LEU A 288 5.30 9.00 -4.19
C LEU A 288 6.35 10.05 -4.55
N GLN A 289 7.23 10.36 -3.59
CA GLN A 289 8.32 11.30 -3.82
C GLN A 289 9.59 10.60 -4.35
N GLN A 290 10.42 11.36 -5.06
CA GLN A 290 11.78 10.97 -5.39
C GLN A 290 12.66 10.92 -4.14
N MET A 291 13.60 9.97 -4.08
CA MET A 291 14.56 9.79 -3.00
C MET A 291 15.99 9.60 -3.53
N PRO A 292 17.02 10.01 -2.78
CA PRO A 292 18.41 9.76 -3.16
C PRO A 292 18.64 8.28 -3.45
N PHE A 293 19.38 7.98 -4.53
CA PHE A 293 19.69 6.60 -4.90
C PHE A 293 21.21 6.36 -4.82
N PRO A 294 21.73 5.77 -3.73
CA PRO A 294 23.16 5.67 -3.47
C PRO A 294 23.95 5.07 -4.64
N GLY A 295 25.07 5.71 -5.00
CA GLY A 295 25.89 5.29 -6.14
C GLY A 295 25.31 5.66 -7.51
N ARG A 296 24.22 6.42 -7.57
CA ARG A 296 23.68 7.04 -8.80
C ARG A 296 23.66 8.56 -8.66
N SER A 297 23.69 9.26 -9.79
CA SER A 297 23.60 10.73 -9.87
C SER A 297 22.17 11.25 -9.93
N PHE A 298 21.18 10.36 -9.89
CA PHE A 298 19.76 10.67 -10.01
C PHE A 298 19.00 10.12 -8.82
N GLU A 299 17.80 10.65 -8.59
CA GLU A 299 16.87 10.17 -7.57
C GLU A 299 15.92 9.13 -8.15
N VAL A 300 15.54 8.16 -7.32
CA VAL A 300 14.59 7.10 -7.67
C VAL A 300 13.28 7.33 -6.96
N LEU A 301 12.17 6.89 -7.55
CA LEU A 301 10.87 6.98 -6.89
C LEU A 301 10.89 6.08 -5.64
N SER A 302 10.21 6.50 -4.58
CA SER A 302 10.06 5.78 -3.30
C SER A 302 9.20 4.51 -3.42
N MET A 303 9.53 3.66 -4.39
CA MET A 303 8.84 2.42 -4.72
C MET A 303 9.81 1.33 -5.13
N ASP A 304 9.55 0.12 -4.64
CA ASP A 304 10.35 -1.08 -4.92
C ASP A 304 10.51 -1.36 -6.42
N TYR A 305 9.43 -1.24 -7.19
CA TYR A 305 9.43 -1.40 -8.64
C TYR A 305 10.40 -0.44 -9.33
N ASN A 306 10.45 0.83 -8.90
CA ASN A 306 11.35 1.81 -9.49
C ASN A 306 12.82 1.54 -9.14
N ILE A 307 13.10 1.02 -7.94
CA ILE A 307 14.45 0.56 -7.60
C ILE A 307 14.83 -0.66 -8.45
N LEU A 308 13.93 -1.64 -8.57
CA LEU A 308 14.09 -2.82 -9.42
C LEU A 308 14.43 -2.44 -10.85
N ALA A 309 13.62 -1.60 -11.48
CA ALA A 309 13.81 -1.18 -12.87
C ALA A 309 15.19 -0.55 -13.09
N ASN A 310 15.72 0.17 -12.11
CA ASN A 310 17.06 0.80 -12.19
C ASN A 310 18.23 -0.12 -11.79
N GLN A 311 17.95 -1.33 -11.28
CA GLN A 311 18.96 -2.32 -10.89
C GLN A 311 19.04 -3.47 -11.88
N SER A 312 17.90 -4.07 -12.23
CA SER A 312 17.79 -5.24 -13.10
C SER A 312 17.10 -4.97 -14.44
N GLY A 313 16.76 -3.71 -14.74
CA GLY A 313 16.07 -3.34 -15.98
C GLY A 313 14.69 -3.99 -16.04
N ASN A 314 14.39 -4.65 -17.16
CA ASN A 314 13.08 -5.29 -17.37
C ASN A 314 13.00 -6.71 -16.78
N SER A 315 13.95 -7.13 -15.94
CA SER A 315 13.95 -8.46 -15.33
C SER A 315 13.55 -8.43 -13.86
N THR A 316 12.56 -9.23 -13.50
CA THR A 316 12.19 -9.56 -12.11
C THR A 316 13.04 -10.69 -11.52
N ARG A 317 13.97 -11.24 -12.32
CA ARG A 317 14.90 -12.34 -11.97
C ARG A 317 16.30 -12.03 -12.50
N GLY A 318 16.84 -10.87 -12.10
CA GLY A 318 18.20 -10.45 -12.42
C GLY A 318 19.27 -11.39 -11.85
N VAL A 319 20.54 -11.15 -12.17
CA VAL A 319 21.65 -12.03 -11.79
C VAL A 319 21.83 -12.09 -10.26
N PRO A 320 21.69 -13.26 -9.61
CA PRO A 320 21.72 -13.39 -8.13
C PRO A 320 22.99 -12.87 -7.45
N ALA A 321 24.13 -12.88 -8.15
CA ALA A 321 25.39 -12.35 -7.63
C ALA A 321 25.32 -10.85 -7.26
N HIS A 322 24.38 -10.09 -7.84
CA HIS A 322 24.18 -8.68 -7.52
C HIS A 322 23.24 -8.42 -6.34
N TYR A 323 22.43 -9.41 -5.94
CA TYR A 323 21.36 -9.27 -4.94
C TYR A 323 21.82 -8.66 -3.61
N PRO A 324 22.97 -9.05 -3.01
CA PRO A 324 23.42 -8.43 -1.77
C PRO A 324 23.71 -6.93 -1.91
N GLY A 325 24.26 -6.51 -3.06
CA GLY A 325 24.53 -5.10 -3.34
C GLY A 325 23.24 -4.31 -3.60
N TRP A 326 22.35 -4.88 -4.41
CA TRP A 326 21.06 -4.28 -4.72
C TRP A 326 20.16 -4.11 -3.50
N ARG A 327 20.11 -5.11 -2.60
CA ARG A 327 19.40 -5.03 -1.33
C ARG A 327 19.92 -3.89 -0.46
N ARG A 328 21.25 -3.77 -0.31
CA ARG A 328 21.86 -2.67 0.46
C ARG A 328 21.52 -1.32 -0.14
N GLN A 329 21.70 -1.16 -1.45
CA GLN A 329 21.39 0.09 -2.15
C GLN A 329 19.91 0.49 -2.00
N ALA A 330 18.99 -0.48 -2.08
CA ALA A 330 17.56 -0.25 -1.86
C ALA A 330 17.27 0.21 -0.43
N THR A 331 17.85 -0.48 0.57
CA THR A 331 17.70 -0.13 1.99
C THR A 331 18.20 1.28 2.26
N GLU A 332 19.40 1.60 1.78
CA GLU A 332 20.06 2.89 1.94
C GLU A 332 19.31 4.02 1.22
N ALA A 333 18.66 3.73 0.08
CA ALA A 333 17.82 4.72 -0.61
C ALA A 333 16.61 5.14 0.24
N TYR A 334 15.89 4.17 0.82
CA TYR A 334 14.77 4.47 1.73
C TYR A 334 15.23 5.23 2.98
N ILE A 335 16.34 4.81 3.59
CA ILE A 335 16.91 5.50 4.77
C ILE A 335 17.32 6.93 4.41
N ALA A 336 18.00 7.15 3.27
CA ALA A 336 18.39 8.48 2.84
C ALA A 336 17.19 9.39 2.55
N GLY A 337 16.13 8.85 1.95
CA GLY A 337 14.86 9.57 1.76
C GLY A 337 14.23 9.97 3.10
N PHE A 338 14.21 9.06 4.07
CA PHE A 338 13.70 9.36 5.41
C PHE A 338 14.56 10.40 6.15
N ASP A 339 15.87 10.22 6.21
CA ASP A 339 16.79 11.12 6.94
C ASP A 339 16.73 12.54 6.34
N ARG A 340 16.64 12.66 5.00
CA ARG A 340 16.45 13.96 4.33
C ARG A 340 15.24 14.70 4.88
N ALA A 341 14.05 14.10 4.94
CA ALA A 341 12.88 14.77 5.52
C ALA A 341 12.99 14.96 7.03
N TYR A 342 13.46 13.93 7.75
CA TYR A 342 13.50 13.90 9.21
C TYR A 342 14.37 15.02 9.80
N GLU A 343 15.49 15.32 9.14
CA GLU A 343 16.47 16.33 9.55
C GLU A 343 16.19 17.73 8.96
N THR A 344 15.24 17.85 8.02
CA THR A 344 14.98 19.11 7.30
C THR A 344 13.52 19.56 7.39
N ASN A 345 12.75 19.45 6.30
CA ASN A 345 11.44 20.08 6.11
C ASN A 345 10.28 19.29 6.75
N ARG A 346 10.56 18.08 7.24
CA ARG A 346 9.61 17.19 7.91
C ARG A 346 8.43 16.78 7.03
N ALA A 347 8.57 16.89 5.71
CA ALA A 347 7.57 16.42 4.77
C ALA A 347 7.28 14.93 5.03
N PRO A 348 6.02 14.49 4.87
CA PRO A 348 5.68 13.07 5.00
C PRO A 348 6.50 12.23 4.01
N PHE A 349 6.91 11.03 4.44
CA PHE A 349 7.64 10.08 3.59
C PHE A 349 6.71 8.95 3.15
N PHE A 350 6.25 8.97 1.90
CA PHE A 350 5.38 7.94 1.33
C PHE A 350 6.22 6.84 0.70
N ILE A 351 5.94 5.56 1.00
CA ILE A 351 6.66 4.42 0.44
C ILE A 351 5.63 3.48 -0.18
N GLY A 352 5.74 3.26 -1.48
CA GLY A 352 4.92 2.30 -2.23
C GLY A 352 5.66 0.98 -2.43
N ASN A 353 4.98 -0.15 -2.30
CA ASN A 353 5.58 -1.45 -2.48
C ASN A 353 4.58 -2.43 -3.10
N HIS A 354 5.08 -3.58 -3.53
CA HIS A 354 4.29 -4.71 -3.99
C HIS A 354 4.62 -5.91 -3.11
N LEU A 355 3.63 -6.76 -2.81
CA LEU A 355 3.85 -8.00 -2.05
C LEU A 355 4.47 -9.08 -2.95
N GLU A 356 5.69 -8.80 -3.43
CA GLU A 356 6.35 -9.53 -4.51
C GLU A 356 7.76 -9.99 -4.11
N GLU A 357 8.18 -11.14 -4.66
CA GLU A 357 9.50 -11.74 -4.41
C GLU A 357 10.51 -11.43 -5.51
N TRP A 358 10.34 -10.30 -6.21
CA TRP A 358 11.23 -9.91 -7.30
C TRP A 358 12.70 -9.89 -6.86
N ASN A 359 13.57 -10.38 -7.75
CA ASN A 359 15.00 -10.56 -7.50
C ASN A 359 15.28 -11.32 -6.18
N GLY A 360 14.50 -12.37 -5.90
CA GLY A 360 14.67 -13.21 -4.71
C GLY A 360 14.23 -12.54 -3.41
N GLY A 361 13.26 -11.62 -3.47
CA GLY A 361 12.68 -10.95 -2.30
C GLY A 361 13.55 -9.85 -1.69
N ILE A 362 14.62 -9.42 -2.38
CA ILE A 362 15.55 -8.42 -1.82
C ILE A 362 14.89 -7.08 -1.48
N TYR A 363 13.83 -6.69 -2.20
CA TYR A 363 13.14 -5.43 -1.95
C TYR A 363 12.28 -5.51 -0.68
N MET A 364 11.71 -6.67 -0.38
CA MET A 364 10.97 -6.91 0.85
C MET A 364 11.88 -6.91 2.07
N ASP A 365 13.07 -7.50 1.95
CA ASP A 365 14.10 -7.38 2.99
C ASP A 365 14.55 -5.92 3.16
N ALA A 366 14.77 -5.21 2.06
CA ALA A 366 15.25 -3.82 2.11
C ALA A 366 14.23 -2.88 2.78
N VAL A 367 12.94 -3.00 2.43
CA VAL A 367 11.89 -2.18 3.04
C VAL A 367 11.66 -2.56 4.50
N GLU A 368 11.79 -3.84 4.88
CA GLU A 368 11.72 -4.25 6.30
C GLU A 368 12.86 -3.66 7.13
N GLU A 369 14.10 -3.69 6.62
CA GLU A 369 15.25 -3.11 7.34
C GLU A 369 15.14 -1.59 7.45
N ALA A 370 14.71 -0.91 6.37
CA ALA A 370 14.43 0.52 6.39
C ALA A 370 13.29 0.86 7.37
N PHE A 371 12.23 0.05 7.41
CA PHE A 371 11.13 0.20 8.37
C PHE A 371 11.64 0.13 9.81
N LYS A 372 12.46 -0.86 10.16
CA LYS A 372 13.03 -1.00 11.52
C LYS A 372 13.89 0.21 11.90
N TYR A 373 14.66 0.76 10.95
CA TYR A 373 15.44 1.98 11.17
C TYR A 373 14.55 3.19 11.51
N MET A 374 13.47 3.38 10.76
CA MET A 374 12.51 4.47 10.95
C MET A 374 11.70 4.30 12.25
N ALA A 375 11.35 3.06 12.60
CA ALA A 375 10.58 2.69 13.78
C ALA A 375 11.41 2.61 15.07
N ASP A 376 12.72 2.91 15.01
CA ASP A 376 13.60 2.85 16.17
C ASP A 376 13.10 3.75 17.31
N ASP A 377 13.03 3.18 18.51
CA ASP A 377 12.50 3.83 19.70
C ASP A 377 13.17 5.15 20.07
N ARG A 378 14.39 5.44 19.59
CA ARG A 378 15.05 6.72 19.86
C ARG A 378 14.40 7.87 19.09
N ARG A 379 13.65 7.58 18.02
CA ARG A 379 12.94 8.57 17.17
C ARG A 379 11.49 8.72 17.64
N LYS A 380 11.31 9.28 18.84
CA LYS A 380 10.00 9.37 19.53
C LYS A 380 8.93 10.19 18.80
N ASP A 381 9.35 11.04 17.86
CA ASP A 381 8.51 11.92 17.05
C ASP A 381 8.20 11.37 15.65
N VAL A 382 8.58 10.13 15.34
CA VAL A 382 8.16 9.42 14.13
C VAL A 382 6.77 8.81 14.34
N ARG A 383 5.95 8.85 13.29
CA ARG A 383 4.60 8.30 13.22
C ARG A 383 4.48 7.46 11.95
N ILE A 384 4.47 6.14 12.10
CA ILE A 384 4.25 5.20 10.99
C ILE A 384 2.75 4.87 10.92
N VAL A 385 2.06 5.48 9.97
CA VAL A 385 0.59 5.54 9.93
C VAL A 385 0.05 5.19 8.55
N SER A 386 -1.23 4.85 8.46
CA SER A 386 -1.93 4.71 7.17
C SER A 386 -2.19 6.08 6.53
N PHE A 387 -2.52 6.09 5.23
CA PHE A 387 -2.96 7.29 4.53
C PHE A 387 -4.19 7.93 5.20
N ARG A 388 -5.19 7.15 5.59
CA ARG A 388 -6.37 7.59 6.35
C ARG A 388 -5.98 8.38 7.61
N GLN A 389 -5.11 7.81 8.42
CA GLN A 389 -4.66 8.43 9.68
C GLN A 389 -3.85 9.69 9.42
N PHE A 390 -3.05 9.69 8.35
CA PHE A 390 -2.32 10.89 7.94
C PHE A 390 -3.27 12.01 7.48
N VAL A 391 -4.30 11.71 6.68
CA VAL A 391 -5.28 12.73 6.28
C VAL A 391 -6.19 13.18 7.42
N ASP A 392 -6.46 12.33 8.41
CA ASP A 392 -7.08 12.74 9.67
C ASP A 392 -6.25 13.81 10.38
N TRP A 393 -4.92 13.62 10.42
CA TRP A 393 -4.03 14.62 10.98
C TRP A 393 -3.99 15.91 10.15
N LEU A 394 -3.96 15.82 8.82
CA LEU A 394 -3.97 17.00 7.94
C LEU A 394 -5.26 17.81 8.10
N ASP A 395 -6.41 17.16 8.21
CA ASP A 395 -7.71 17.84 8.21
C ASP A 395 -8.00 18.61 9.51
N VAL A 396 -7.30 18.32 10.61
CA VAL A 396 -7.40 19.13 11.86
C VAL A 396 -6.44 20.31 11.88
N GLN A 397 -5.51 20.42 10.93
CA GLN A 397 -4.56 21.53 10.90
C GLN A 397 -5.23 22.82 10.41
N ARG A 398 -4.83 23.95 11.00
CA ARG A 398 -5.19 25.27 10.48
C ARG A 398 -4.59 25.45 9.07
N PRO A 399 -5.35 26.00 8.09
CA PRO A 399 -4.85 26.21 6.73
C PRO A 399 -3.53 26.99 6.67
N GLU A 400 -3.32 27.92 7.59
CA GLU A 400 -2.11 28.73 7.71
C GLU A 400 -0.88 27.88 8.02
N VAL A 401 -1.00 26.90 8.91
CA VAL A 401 0.09 25.99 9.31
C VAL A 401 0.54 25.19 8.10
N LEU A 402 -0.40 24.52 7.42
CA LEU A 402 -0.08 23.73 6.23
C LEU A 402 0.49 24.59 5.10
N ARG A 403 0.04 25.85 4.96
CA ARG A 403 0.59 26.78 3.96
C ARG A 403 2.03 27.15 4.26
N LYS A 404 2.43 27.28 5.53
CA LYS A 404 3.82 27.55 5.89
C LYS A 404 4.70 26.31 5.67
N LEU A 405 4.26 25.14 6.13
CA LEU A 405 4.97 23.87 5.91
C LEU A 405 5.21 23.60 4.41
N ARG A 406 4.25 23.95 3.56
CA ARG A 406 4.38 23.85 2.09
C ARG A 406 5.36 24.82 1.44
N ARG A 407 5.90 25.79 2.16
CA ARG A 407 6.93 26.70 1.63
C ARG A 407 8.34 26.13 1.73
N LEU A 408 8.51 25.09 2.54
CA LEU A 408 9.81 24.44 2.72
C LEU A 408 10.08 23.52 1.53
N ASP A 409 11.14 23.82 0.79
CA ASP A 409 11.58 23.01 -0.33
C ASP A 409 12.29 21.72 0.15
N VAL A 410 12.65 20.85 -0.80
CA VAL A 410 13.36 19.61 -0.50
C VAL A 410 14.69 19.91 0.20
N GLY A 411 14.90 19.34 1.39
CA GLY A 411 16.13 19.54 2.17
C GLY A 411 16.22 20.86 2.93
N GLU A 412 15.19 21.73 2.85
CA GLU A 412 15.16 22.97 3.61
C GLU A 412 14.86 22.70 5.09
N LYS A 413 15.66 23.27 6.00
CA LYS A 413 15.51 23.02 7.43
C LYS A 413 14.29 23.74 7.99
N TRP A 414 13.38 23.00 8.62
CA TRP A 414 12.30 23.57 9.41
C TRP A 414 12.85 24.31 10.64
N SER A 415 12.24 25.45 10.97
CA SER A 415 12.44 26.20 12.20
C SER A 415 11.12 26.50 12.91
N ALA A 416 11.16 26.84 14.20
CA ALA A 416 9.96 27.18 14.98
C ALA A 416 9.20 28.42 14.49
N HIS A 417 9.72 29.16 13.50
CA HIS A 417 9.06 30.31 12.88
C HIS A 417 8.22 29.92 11.65
N ASP A 418 8.51 28.75 11.07
CA ASP A 418 7.80 28.11 9.96
C ASP A 418 6.59 27.32 10.49
#